data_AF-A0A2J4YJC3-F1
#
_entry.id   AF-A0A2J4YJC3-F1
#
_cell.length_a   1.000
_cell.length_b   1.000
_cell.length_c   1.000
_cell.angle_alpha   90.00
_cell.angle_beta   90.00
_cell.angle_gamma   90.00
#
_symmetry.space_group_name_H-M   'P 1'
#
loop_
_entity.id
_entity.type
_entity.pdbx_description
1 polymer ?
#
loop_
_entity_poly.entity_id
_entity_poly.type
_entity_poly.pdbx_seq_one_letter_code
_entity_poly.pdbx_strand_id
1 'polypeptide(L)'
;MSKGSTSSDAPFGTLLGYAPGGVAIYSSNYSSLNPQDYPDDATFRSYIGNEYMGHKWQCVEFARRFLFLTYGFVFTDVGMAYEIFSLRFLREVVNDNILPLQAFANGSRRPPLTGSLLIWQKGGEFKHTGHVAVITQLIGNKVRIAEQNVIHSPLPQGQQWTRELTLEVKNGLYTIKDTFADTEILGWMIQTADTEHSLPQPVLPGEAMAIKGARLPNKGQYRGNWLNEKDSLQKAYVEANGHVINKDPYQYFTITESAEQELIKATNELHLMYLHA
;
A
#
# COMPACT_ATOMS: atom_id res chain seq x y z
N MET A 1 -1.81 -0.46 14.20
CA MET A 1 -1.49 0.61 15.17
C MET A 1 -0.50 0.05 16.17
N SER A 2 0.73 0.58 16.18
CA SER A 2 1.78 0.16 17.12
C SER A 2 1.37 0.50 18.56
N LYS A 3 1.65 -0.43 19.49
CA LYS A 3 1.40 -0.25 20.92
C LYS A 3 2.65 0.37 21.56
N GLY A 4 2.48 1.60 22.06
CA GLY A 4 3.35 2.22 23.06
C GLY A 4 4.37 3.19 22.47
N SER A 5 4.15 4.49 22.72
CA SER A 5 5.18 5.50 22.53
C SER A 5 6.34 5.21 23.48
N THR A 6 7.54 4.96 22.96
CA THR A 6 8.75 5.00 23.77
C THR A 6 9.11 6.46 24.05
N SER A 7 9.80 6.75 25.15
CA SER A 7 10.18 8.13 25.50
C SER A 7 11.09 8.82 24.47
N SER A 8 11.58 8.08 23.48
CA SER A 8 12.43 8.55 22.38
C SER A 8 11.69 8.85 21.08
N ASP A 9 10.40 8.52 20.98
CA ASP A 9 9.65 8.72 19.73
C ASP A 9 9.32 10.20 19.54
N ALA A 10 9.67 10.74 18.36
CA ALA A 10 9.35 12.11 18.01
C ALA A 10 7.86 12.27 17.65
N PRO A 11 7.30 13.48 17.84
CA PRO A 11 5.93 13.78 17.44
C PRO A 11 5.67 13.54 15.95
N PHE A 12 4.41 13.30 15.59
CA PHE A 12 3.96 13.10 14.22
C PHE A 12 4.44 14.23 13.31
N GLY A 13 4.96 13.89 12.14
CA GLY A 13 5.48 14.85 11.16
C GLY A 13 6.84 15.46 11.51
N THR A 14 7.45 15.07 12.63
CA THR A 14 8.84 15.45 12.92
C THR A 14 9.77 14.83 11.88
N LEU A 15 10.66 15.62 11.31
CA LEU A 15 11.74 15.15 10.45
C LEU A 15 12.73 14.30 11.26
N LEU A 16 12.93 13.05 10.85
CA LEU A 16 13.83 12.11 11.51
C LEU A 16 15.19 12.06 10.83
N GLY A 17 15.26 12.33 9.53
CA GLY A 17 16.47 12.26 8.73
C GLY A 17 16.14 12.15 7.25
N TYR A 18 17.10 11.68 6.47
CA TYR A 18 16.98 11.61 5.02
C TYR A 18 17.51 10.27 4.50
N ALA A 19 16.78 9.65 3.57
CA ALA A 19 17.33 8.58 2.74
C ALA A 19 18.24 9.15 1.63
N PRO A 20 18.94 8.31 0.83
CA PRO A 20 19.77 8.78 -0.28
C PRO A 20 18.98 9.69 -1.23
N GLY A 21 19.66 10.66 -1.84
CA GLY A 21 19.01 11.69 -2.67
C GLY A 21 18.29 12.79 -1.88
N GLY A 22 18.37 12.78 -0.54
CA GLY A 22 17.75 13.83 0.29
C GLY A 22 16.25 13.62 0.49
N VAL A 23 15.76 12.38 0.39
CA VAL A 23 14.34 12.06 0.60
C VAL A 23 14.04 12.01 2.09
N ALA A 24 13.25 12.95 2.60
CA ALA A 24 12.94 13.07 4.02
C ALA A 24 12.21 11.84 4.59
N ILE A 25 12.52 11.48 5.83
CA ILE A 25 11.85 10.46 6.62
C ILE A 25 11.19 11.15 7.81
N TYR A 26 9.88 10.99 7.97
CA TYR A 26 9.11 11.63 9.02
C TYR A 26 8.57 10.61 10.03
N SER A 27 8.37 11.06 11.27
CA SER A 27 7.66 10.28 12.29
C SER A 27 6.19 10.13 11.90
N SER A 28 5.73 8.88 11.89
CA SER A 28 4.32 8.52 11.76
C SER A 28 3.66 8.20 13.11
N ASN A 29 4.12 8.83 14.19
CA ASN A 29 3.60 8.58 15.54
C ASN A 29 2.20 9.19 15.75
N TYR A 30 1.15 8.51 15.29
CA TYR A 30 -0.23 8.99 15.40
C TYR A 30 -0.70 9.27 16.83
N SER A 31 -0.09 8.66 17.85
CA SER A 31 -0.48 8.92 19.26
C SER A 31 -0.13 10.34 19.73
N SER A 32 0.77 11.02 19.01
CA SER A 32 1.17 12.40 19.29
C SER A 32 0.44 13.43 18.41
N LEU A 33 -0.51 12.99 17.57
CA LEU A 33 -1.29 13.90 16.74
C LEU A 33 -2.14 14.83 17.61
N ASN A 34 -2.09 16.11 17.28
CA ASN A 34 -3.03 17.09 17.75
C ASN A 34 -4.18 17.20 16.73
N PRO A 35 -5.42 16.77 17.06
CA PRO A 35 -6.54 16.78 16.12
C PRO A 35 -6.88 18.18 15.55
N GLN A 36 -6.49 19.25 16.25
CA GLN A 36 -6.72 20.62 15.76
C GLN A 36 -5.85 20.97 14.54
N ASP A 37 -4.68 20.36 14.41
CA ASP A 37 -3.76 20.60 13.29
C ASP A 37 -4.15 19.77 12.05
N TYR A 38 -5.06 18.80 12.21
CA TYR A 38 -5.52 17.86 11.19
C TYR A 38 -7.05 17.73 11.21
N PRO A 39 -7.78 18.81 10.81
CA PRO A 39 -9.23 18.87 10.92
C PRO A 39 -9.99 17.91 10.01
N ASP A 40 -9.38 17.43 8.93
CA ASP A 40 -9.98 16.51 7.97
C ASP A 40 -8.97 15.54 7.35
N ASP A 41 -9.47 14.48 6.71
CA ASP A 41 -8.66 13.45 6.04
C ASP A 41 -7.82 14.00 4.88
N ALA A 42 -8.18 15.14 4.30
CA ALA A 42 -7.43 15.74 3.19
C ALA A 42 -6.07 16.26 3.68
N THR A 43 -5.97 16.72 4.92
CA THR A 43 -4.71 17.21 5.53
C THR A 43 -3.63 16.12 5.63
N PHE A 44 -4.05 14.85 5.69
CA PHE A 44 -3.16 13.69 5.71
C PHE A 44 -2.65 13.27 4.33
N ARG A 45 -3.15 13.85 3.24
CA ARG A 45 -2.63 13.56 1.90
C ARG A 45 -1.29 14.26 1.68
N SER A 46 -0.29 13.50 1.24
CA SER A 46 1.03 13.99 0.84
C SER A 46 1.07 14.14 -0.67
N TYR A 47 1.53 15.30 -1.15
CA TYR A 47 1.65 15.61 -2.58
C TYR A 47 3.02 16.23 -2.87
N ILE A 48 3.54 15.98 -4.07
CA ILE A 48 4.61 16.79 -4.66
C ILE A 48 4.12 17.30 -6.00
N GLY A 49 3.96 18.62 -6.13
CA GLY A 49 3.19 19.19 -7.24
C GLY A 49 1.77 18.63 -7.23
N ASN A 50 1.34 18.03 -8.34
CA ASN A 50 0.02 17.40 -8.47
C ASN A 50 0.05 15.88 -8.23
N GLU A 51 1.21 15.32 -7.90
CA GLU A 51 1.39 13.89 -7.74
C GLU A 51 1.12 13.45 -6.30
N TYR A 52 0.17 12.53 -6.12
CA TYR A 52 -0.19 11.99 -4.81
C TYR A 52 0.87 10.97 -4.35
N MET A 53 1.54 11.27 -3.24
CA MET A 53 2.57 10.41 -2.67
C MET A 53 1.98 9.36 -1.74
N GLY A 54 0.91 9.67 -1.01
CA GLY A 54 0.29 8.74 -0.07
C GLY A 54 -0.24 9.44 1.19
N HIS A 55 -0.61 8.63 2.17
CA HIS A 55 -1.06 9.11 3.48
C HIS A 55 0.14 9.40 4.38
N LYS A 56 0.26 10.62 4.91
CA LYS A 56 1.30 11.05 5.85
C LYS A 56 1.22 10.21 7.13
N TRP A 57 2.27 9.63 7.66
CA TRP A 57 3.60 9.38 7.07
C TRP A 57 3.82 7.87 6.97
N GLN A 58 2.94 7.21 6.21
CA GLN A 58 2.93 5.76 6.07
C GLN A 58 4.13 5.25 5.25
N CYS A 59 4.41 3.96 5.37
CA CYS A 59 5.46 3.27 4.60
C CYS A 59 5.26 3.39 3.09
N VAL A 60 4.02 3.24 2.61
CA VAL A 60 3.65 3.40 1.20
C VAL A 60 3.93 4.82 0.69
N GLU A 61 3.64 5.83 1.51
CA GLU A 61 3.89 7.23 1.17
C GLU A 61 5.37 7.50 0.95
N PHE A 62 6.22 6.98 1.84
CA PHE A 62 7.67 7.11 1.70
C PHE A 62 8.19 6.38 0.48
N ALA A 63 7.77 5.13 0.26
CA ALA A 63 8.24 4.33 -0.86
C ALA A 63 7.91 4.99 -2.21
N ARG A 64 6.67 5.49 -2.37
CA ARG A 64 6.25 6.20 -3.58
C ARG A 64 7.03 7.51 -3.75
N ARG A 65 7.16 8.30 -2.69
CA ARG A 65 7.92 9.57 -2.70
C ARG A 65 9.40 9.36 -2.99
N PHE A 66 10.01 8.29 -2.49
CA PHE A 66 11.39 7.96 -2.77
C PHE A 66 11.59 7.66 -4.25
N LEU A 67 10.74 6.79 -4.84
CA LEU A 67 10.82 6.48 -6.27
C LEU A 67 10.57 7.71 -7.14
N PHE A 68 9.61 8.54 -6.75
CA PHE A 68 9.29 9.76 -7.50
C PHE A 68 10.47 10.74 -7.52
N LEU A 69 11.04 11.06 -6.35
CA LEU A 69 12.14 12.02 -6.24
C LEU A 69 13.47 11.50 -6.81
N THR A 70 13.68 10.18 -6.78
CA THR A 70 14.96 9.57 -7.20
C THR A 70 14.95 9.18 -8.67
N TYR A 71 13.82 8.69 -9.18
CA TYR A 71 13.71 8.08 -10.51
C TYR A 71 12.61 8.69 -11.38
N GLY A 72 11.72 9.52 -10.84
CA GLY A 72 10.56 10.04 -11.57
C GLY A 72 9.43 9.04 -11.75
N PHE A 73 9.43 7.94 -10.97
CA PHE A 73 8.47 6.85 -11.10
C PHE A 73 7.51 6.78 -9.92
N VAL A 74 6.29 6.30 -10.17
CA VAL A 74 5.31 5.98 -9.13
C VAL A 74 4.66 4.63 -9.40
N PHE A 75 4.31 3.90 -8.34
CA PHE A 75 3.39 2.77 -8.42
C PHE A 75 1.95 3.24 -8.12
N THR A 76 0.98 2.52 -8.68
CA THR A 76 -0.46 2.84 -8.54
C THR A 76 -0.93 2.83 -7.09
N ASP A 77 -2.17 3.28 -6.85
CA ASP A 77 -2.72 3.27 -5.51
C ASP A 77 -3.02 1.86 -5.01
N VAL A 78 -2.74 1.62 -3.73
CA VAL A 78 -2.89 0.33 -3.06
C VAL A 78 -3.51 0.57 -1.69
N GLY A 79 -4.38 -0.33 -1.25
CA GLY A 79 -4.98 -0.24 0.08
C GLY A 79 -3.96 -0.57 1.17
N MET A 80 -3.15 -1.61 0.96
CA MET A 80 -2.17 -2.12 1.91
C MET A 80 -0.80 -2.32 1.26
N ALA A 81 0.28 -2.19 2.03
CA ALA A 81 1.65 -2.24 1.52
C ALA A 81 2.02 -3.59 0.89
N TYR A 82 1.48 -4.71 1.41
CA TYR A 82 1.75 -6.04 0.84
C TYR A 82 1.22 -6.18 -0.60
N GLU A 83 0.20 -5.41 -1.00
CA GLU A 83 -0.40 -5.48 -2.33
C GLU A 83 0.54 -4.96 -3.42
N ILE A 84 1.54 -4.14 -3.05
CA ILE A 84 2.58 -3.66 -3.97
C ILE A 84 3.29 -4.83 -4.66
N PHE A 85 3.49 -5.96 -3.96
CA PHE A 85 4.17 -7.14 -4.50
C PHE A 85 3.41 -7.81 -5.67
N SER A 86 2.12 -7.52 -5.81
CA SER A 86 1.28 -8.00 -6.92
C SER A 86 1.34 -7.09 -8.15
N LEU A 87 1.88 -5.87 -8.05
CA LEU A 87 2.01 -4.93 -9.16
C LEU A 87 3.07 -5.40 -10.16
N ARG A 88 2.89 -5.06 -11.44
CA ARG A 88 3.82 -5.45 -12.53
C ARG A 88 4.28 -4.29 -13.40
N PHE A 89 3.92 -3.07 -13.04
CA PHE A 89 4.38 -1.88 -13.72
C PHE A 89 4.52 -0.68 -12.78
N LEU A 90 5.28 0.31 -13.24
CA LEU A 90 5.37 1.66 -12.69
C LEU A 90 4.91 2.66 -13.75
N ARG A 91 4.46 3.84 -13.33
CA ARG A 91 4.24 4.98 -14.23
C ARG A 91 5.43 5.94 -14.13
N GLU A 92 5.99 6.30 -15.27
CA GLU A 92 6.94 7.40 -15.41
C GLU A 92 6.17 8.72 -15.51
N VAL A 93 6.34 9.61 -14.53
CA VAL A 93 5.43 10.76 -14.36
C VAL A 93 5.57 11.80 -15.48
N VAL A 94 6.78 11.98 -16.04
CA VAL A 94 7.04 13.07 -16.99
C VAL A 94 6.34 12.92 -18.33
N ASN A 95 5.90 11.71 -18.67
CA ASN A 95 5.34 11.36 -19.98
C ASN A 95 4.23 10.30 -19.90
N ASP A 96 3.80 9.93 -18.68
CA ASP A 96 2.82 8.87 -18.41
C ASP A 96 3.16 7.51 -19.03
N ASN A 97 4.43 7.22 -19.32
CA ASN A 97 4.85 5.91 -19.80
C ASN A 97 4.68 4.82 -18.73
N ILE A 98 4.40 3.60 -19.18
CA ILE A 98 4.29 2.42 -18.33
C ILE A 98 5.59 1.60 -18.42
N LEU A 99 6.29 1.47 -17.29
CA LEU A 99 7.57 0.76 -17.17
C LEU A 99 7.38 -0.61 -16.52
N PRO A 100 8.07 -1.67 -16.99
CA PRO A 100 7.93 -3.01 -16.40
C PRO A 100 8.55 -3.08 -15.00
N LEU A 101 7.83 -3.74 -14.09
CA LEU A 101 8.24 -3.99 -12.70
C LEU A 101 8.17 -5.49 -12.41
N GLN A 102 9.29 -6.09 -12.00
CA GLN A 102 9.38 -7.52 -11.72
C GLN A 102 9.46 -7.78 -10.23
N ALA A 103 8.75 -8.80 -9.75
CA ALA A 103 8.78 -9.25 -8.37
C ALA A 103 9.65 -10.50 -8.23
N PHE A 104 10.48 -10.57 -7.19
CA PHE A 104 11.36 -11.70 -6.91
C PHE A 104 11.13 -12.16 -5.48
N ALA A 105 10.83 -13.44 -5.29
CA ALA A 105 10.63 -14.02 -3.96
C ALA A 105 11.89 -13.88 -3.09
N ASN A 106 11.71 -13.73 -1.78
CA ASN A 106 12.82 -13.87 -0.84
C ASN A 106 13.44 -15.27 -0.97
N GLY A 107 14.76 -15.37 -1.12
CA GLY A 107 15.42 -16.61 -1.54
C GLY A 107 15.60 -16.75 -3.05
N SER A 108 15.34 -15.73 -3.87
CA SER A 108 15.53 -15.78 -5.32
C SER A 108 17.00 -15.83 -5.73
N ARG A 109 17.26 -16.30 -6.95
CA ARG A 109 18.56 -16.22 -7.63
C ARG A 109 18.88 -14.81 -8.14
N ARG A 110 17.86 -13.99 -8.39
CA ARG A 110 18.06 -12.59 -8.74
C ARG A 110 18.46 -11.83 -7.47
N PRO A 111 19.66 -11.23 -7.36
CA PRO A 111 20.01 -10.46 -6.16
C PRO A 111 19.09 -9.24 -5.98
N PRO A 112 18.83 -8.81 -4.73
CA PRO A 112 18.28 -7.49 -4.48
C PRO A 112 19.26 -6.41 -4.97
N LEU A 113 18.75 -5.25 -5.38
CA LEU A 113 19.56 -4.11 -5.84
C LEU A 113 19.24 -2.85 -5.02
N THR A 114 20.19 -1.91 -4.94
CA THR A 114 19.89 -0.55 -4.46
C THR A 114 18.77 0.06 -5.31
N GLY A 115 17.81 0.71 -4.65
CA GLY A 115 16.60 1.26 -5.25
C GLY A 115 15.43 0.28 -5.32
N SER A 116 15.64 -1.02 -5.05
CA SER A 116 14.55 -2.01 -5.06
C SER A 116 13.54 -1.72 -3.95
N LEU A 117 12.26 -1.93 -4.24
CA LEU A 117 11.23 -2.03 -3.21
C LEU A 117 11.38 -3.37 -2.49
N LEU A 118 11.30 -3.39 -1.16
CA LEU A 118 11.30 -4.59 -0.33
C LEU A 118 9.95 -4.70 0.37
N ILE A 119 9.23 -5.80 0.17
CA ILE A 119 7.84 -5.94 0.60
C ILE A 119 7.70 -7.04 1.66
N TRP A 120 6.92 -6.76 2.69
CA TRP A 120 6.50 -7.71 3.71
C TRP A 120 5.03 -8.05 3.56
N GLN A 121 4.71 -9.30 3.86
CA GLN A 121 3.35 -9.80 4.01
C GLN A 121 2.69 -9.22 5.26
N LYS A 122 1.35 -9.20 5.29
CA LYS A 122 0.60 -8.95 6.52
C LYS A 122 0.82 -10.07 7.54
N GLY A 123 1.18 -9.72 8.77
CA GLY A 123 1.47 -10.69 9.83
C GLY A 123 2.47 -10.14 10.85
N GLY A 124 2.46 -10.72 12.05
CA GLY A 124 3.37 -10.31 13.14
C GLY A 124 3.33 -8.82 13.46
N GLU A 125 4.48 -8.17 13.47
CA GLU A 125 4.61 -6.70 13.61
C GLU A 125 3.74 -5.93 12.60
N PHE A 126 3.52 -6.48 11.41
CA PHE A 126 2.79 -5.86 10.30
C PHE A 126 1.39 -6.46 10.07
N LYS A 127 0.70 -6.87 11.16
CA LYS A 127 -0.55 -7.65 11.21
C LYS A 127 -1.50 -7.56 10.02
N HIS A 128 -1.92 -6.34 9.64
CA HIS A 128 -2.97 -6.13 8.64
C HIS A 128 -2.47 -5.43 7.38
N THR A 129 -1.41 -4.64 7.50
CA THR A 129 -0.97 -3.72 6.45
C THR A 129 0.14 -4.30 5.58
N GLY A 130 0.87 -5.30 6.09
CA GLY A 130 2.21 -5.59 5.57
C GLY A 130 3.13 -4.38 5.74
N HIS A 131 4.23 -4.37 4.99
CA HIS A 131 5.18 -3.26 5.01
C HIS A 131 5.90 -3.10 3.67
N VAL A 132 6.41 -1.89 3.42
CA VAL A 132 7.30 -1.60 2.28
C VAL A 132 8.46 -0.71 2.71
N ALA A 133 9.65 -1.08 2.29
CA ALA A 133 10.87 -0.29 2.45
C ALA A 133 11.60 -0.16 1.12
N VAL A 134 12.59 0.73 1.05
CA VAL A 134 13.51 0.84 -0.09
C VAL A 134 14.89 0.36 0.31
N ILE A 135 15.49 -0.51 -0.50
CA ILE A 135 16.88 -0.94 -0.33
C ILE A 135 17.82 0.19 -0.72
N THR A 136 18.63 0.68 0.21
CA THR A 136 19.54 1.81 -0.03
C THR A 136 20.96 1.35 -0.31
N GLN A 137 21.44 0.30 0.36
CA GLN A 137 22.82 -0.20 0.19
C GLN A 137 22.89 -1.71 0.39
N LEU A 138 23.83 -2.34 -0.32
CA LEU A 138 24.24 -3.73 -0.12
C LEU A 138 25.68 -3.72 0.37
N ILE A 139 25.93 -4.13 1.61
CA ILE A 139 27.26 -4.06 2.23
C ILE A 139 27.56 -5.40 2.91
N GLY A 140 28.52 -6.13 2.34
CA GLY A 140 28.90 -7.45 2.86
C GLY A 140 27.69 -8.40 2.91
N ASN A 141 27.38 -8.90 4.10
CA ASN A 141 26.22 -9.76 4.36
C ASN A 141 24.99 -8.99 4.86
N LYS A 142 24.85 -7.70 4.51
CA LYS A 142 23.75 -6.86 4.97
C LYS A 142 23.11 -6.06 3.84
N VAL A 143 21.81 -5.86 3.99
CA VAL A 143 21.03 -4.87 3.25
C VAL A 143 20.71 -3.72 4.19
N ARG A 144 20.98 -2.49 3.79
CA ARG A 144 20.47 -1.29 4.46
C ARG A 144 19.20 -0.84 3.75
N ILE A 145 18.20 -0.48 4.54
CA ILE A 145 16.90 -0.04 4.04
C ILE A 145 16.54 1.33 4.61
N ALA A 146 15.70 2.06 3.90
CA ALA A 146 15.01 3.24 4.39
C ALA A 146 13.51 3.01 4.32
N GLU A 147 12.78 3.41 5.36
CA GLU A 147 11.35 3.22 5.49
C GLU A 147 10.71 4.28 6.39
N GLN A 148 9.38 4.38 6.40
CA GLN A 148 8.60 5.13 7.38
C GLN A 148 7.65 4.19 8.11
N ASN A 149 7.11 4.63 9.26
CA ASN A 149 6.15 3.88 10.07
C ASN A 149 6.71 2.57 10.68
N VAL A 150 7.98 2.61 11.10
CA VAL A 150 8.63 1.58 11.93
C VAL A 150 9.40 2.27 13.06
N ILE A 151 10.38 3.10 12.71
CA ILE A 151 11.18 3.91 13.64
C ILE A 151 10.61 5.33 13.67
N HIS A 152 10.46 5.89 14.87
CA HIS A 152 9.88 7.22 15.10
C HIS A 152 10.86 8.19 15.80
N SER A 153 12.07 7.75 16.12
CA SER A 153 13.14 8.58 16.68
C SER A 153 14.04 9.16 15.59
N PRO A 154 14.67 10.34 15.81
CA PRO A 154 15.64 10.90 14.88
C PRO A 154 16.78 9.92 14.56
N LEU A 155 17.18 9.87 13.30
CA LEU A 155 18.31 9.07 12.85
C LEU A 155 19.63 9.74 13.27
N PRO A 156 20.71 8.96 13.48
CA PRO A 156 22.04 9.50 13.69
C PRO A 156 22.46 10.46 12.56
N GLN A 157 23.22 11.50 12.88
CA GLN A 157 23.63 12.52 11.92
C GLN A 157 24.38 11.90 10.73
N GLY A 158 23.90 12.18 9.52
CA GLY A 158 24.48 11.67 8.27
C GLY A 158 24.07 10.24 7.91
N GLN A 159 23.35 9.52 8.79
CA GLN A 159 22.83 8.19 8.47
C GLN A 159 21.65 8.30 7.51
N GLN A 160 21.70 7.55 6.40
CA GLN A 160 20.68 7.55 5.35
C GLN A 160 19.93 6.21 5.20
N TRP A 161 19.76 5.50 6.31
CA TRP A 161 19.05 4.23 6.39
C TRP A 161 18.44 4.07 7.78
N THR A 162 17.33 3.34 7.88
CA THR A 162 16.58 3.10 9.12
C THR A 162 17.01 1.81 9.81
N ARG A 163 17.15 0.72 9.05
CA ARG A 163 17.54 -0.60 9.57
C ARG A 163 18.59 -1.28 8.69
N GLU A 164 19.36 -2.17 9.30
CA GLU A 164 20.19 -3.17 8.59
C GLU A 164 19.54 -4.54 8.74
N LEU A 165 19.37 -5.24 7.62
CA LEU A 165 18.85 -6.60 7.55
C LEU A 165 19.96 -7.56 7.12
N THR A 166 19.94 -8.79 7.61
CA THR A 166 20.96 -9.79 7.20
C THR A 166 20.64 -10.31 5.81
N LEU A 167 21.62 -10.30 4.92
CA LEU A 167 21.60 -10.93 3.61
C LEU A 167 22.41 -12.23 3.65
N GLU A 168 21.73 -13.37 3.55
CA GLU A 168 22.37 -14.66 3.38
C GLU A 168 22.47 -15.00 1.89
N VAL A 169 23.64 -15.45 1.45
CA VAL A 169 23.85 -15.96 0.10
C VAL A 169 24.28 -17.42 0.19
N LYS A 170 23.44 -18.33 -0.29
CA LYS A 170 23.69 -19.79 -0.27
C LYS A 170 23.38 -20.38 -1.63
N ASN A 171 24.36 -21.01 -2.28
CA ASN A 171 24.21 -21.64 -3.60
C ASN A 171 23.61 -20.71 -4.67
N GLY A 172 23.96 -19.41 -4.62
CA GLY A 172 23.44 -18.39 -5.52
C GLY A 172 22.00 -17.92 -5.21
N LEU A 173 21.42 -18.34 -4.08
CA LEU A 173 20.14 -17.84 -3.58
C LEU A 173 20.38 -16.75 -2.53
N TYR A 174 19.67 -15.64 -2.67
CA TYR A 174 19.77 -14.47 -1.81
C TYR A 174 18.56 -14.45 -0.87
N THR A 175 18.77 -14.45 0.44
CA THR A 175 17.70 -14.41 1.43
C THR A 175 17.93 -13.26 2.41
N ILE A 176 16.97 -12.35 2.49
CA ILE A 176 16.96 -11.26 3.47
C ILE A 176 16.20 -11.73 4.72
N LYS A 177 16.80 -11.51 5.89
CA LYS A 177 16.20 -11.80 7.20
C LYS A 177 15.83 -10.51 7.91
N ASP A 178 14.58 -10.42 8.34
CA ASP A 178 14.08 -9.28 9.10
C ASP A 178 14.66 -9.23 10.53
N THR A 179 14.57 -8.07 11.16
CA THR A 179 14.91 -7.88 12.57
C THR A 179 13.81 -8.38 13.52
N PHE A 180 12.57 -8.47 13.03
CA PHE A 180 11.44 -9.06 13.76
C PHE A 180 11.36 -10.56 13.50
N ALA A 181 10.97 -11.33 14.52
CA ALA A 181 10.92 -12.79 14.44
C ALA A 181 9.58 -13.32 13.87
N ASP A 182 8.54 -12.49 13.85
CA ASP A 182 7.17 -12.86 13.51
C ASP A 182 6.68 -12.26 12.18
N THR A 183 7.58 -11.69 11.38
CA THR A 183 7.29 -11.08 10.08
C THR A 183 7.69 -11.99 8.92
N GLU A 184 7.08 -11.77 7.75
CA GLU A 184 7.39 -12.48 6.52
C GLU A 184 7.75 -11.48 5.42
N ILE A 185 8.98 -11.55 4.92
CA ILE A 185 9.42 -10.82 3.72
C ILE A 185 8.96 -11.61 2.50
N LEU A 186 8.07 -11.02 1.70
CA LEU A 186 7.65 -11.60 0.42
C LEU A 186 8.81 -11.61 -0.58
N GLY A 187 9.54 -10.50 -0.66
CA GLY A 187 10.65 -10.35 -1.57
C GLY A 187 10.88 -8.91 -1.99
N TRP A 188 11.61 -8.72 -3.09
CA TRP A 188 11.92 -7.40 -3.64
C TRP A 188 11.41 -7.23 -5.07
N MET A 189 11.26 -5.96 -5.48
CA MET A 189 10.82 -5.61 -6.82
C MET A 189 11.80 -4.67 -7.50
N ILE A 190 12.06 -4.93 -8.78
CA ILE A 190 13.04 -4.20 -9.60
C ILE A 190 12.34 -3.74 -10.88
N GLN A 191 12.52 -2.47 -11.24
CA GLN A 191 12.11 -1.95 -12.55
C GLN A 191 13.08 -2.53 -13.60
N THR A 192 12.62 -3.50 -14.38
CA THR A 192 13.41 -4.15 -15.42
C THR A 192 12.52 -4.90 -16.42
N ALA A 193 12.96 -4.98 -17.66
CA ALA A 193 12.33 -5.84 -18.67
C ALA A 193 12.78 -7.32 -18.56
N ASP A 194 13.87 -7.58 -17.84
CA ASP A 194 14.42 -8.92 -17.64
C ASP A 194 13.57 -9.71 -16.64
N THR A 195 12.89 -10.74 -17.14
CA THR A 195 11.98 -11.61 -16.38
C THR A 195 12.67 -12.83 -15.77
N GLU A 196 13.98 -13.01 -15.99
CA GLU A 196 14.68 -14.18 -15.46
C GLU A 196 14.63 -14.19 -13.93
N HIS A 197 14.07 -15.28 -13.39
CA HIS A 197 13.79 -15.55 -11.97
C HIS A 197 12.66 -14.73 -11.34
N SER A 198 11.90 -13.95 -12.12
CA SER A 198 10.76 -13.21 -11.58
C SER A 198 9.55 -14.13 -11.33
N LEU A 199 8.66 -13.67 -10.45
CA LEU A 199 7.38 -14.31 -10.20
C LEU A 199 6.35 -13.88 -11.26
N PRO A 200 5.50 -14.80 -11.73
CA PRO A 200 4.36 -14.42 -12.56
C PRO A 200 3.42 -13.49 -11.80
N GLN A 201 2.61 -12.71 -12.52
CA GLN A 201 1.54 -11.93 -11.88
C GLN A 201 0.56 -12.89 -11.18
N PRO A 202 0.20 -12.64 -9.91
CA PRO A 202 -0.76 -13.47 -9.21
C PRO A 202 -2.14 -13.36 -9.87
N VAL A 203 -2.81 -14.49 -10.02
CA VAL A 203 -4.17 -14.60 -10.57
C VAL A 203 -5.07 -15.19 -9.50
N LEU A 204 -6.20 -14.54 -9.23
CA LEU A 204 -7.19 -15.06 -8.30
C LEU A 204 -7.96 -16.24 -8.90
N PRO A 205 -8.21 -17.32 -8.14
CA PRO A 205 -9.02 -18.43 -8.60
C PRO A 205 -10.45 -17.97 -8.96
N GLY A 206 -11.01 -18.51 -10.05
CA GLY A 206 -12.35 -18.12 -10.52
C GLY A 206 -13.46 -18.31 -9.49
N GLU A 207 -13.35 -19.30 -8.60
CA GLU A 207 -14.29 -19.52 -7.50
C GLU A 207 -14.32 -18.37 -6.49
N ALA A 208 -13.17 -17.71 -6.26
CA ALA A 208 -13.08 -16.56 -5.37
C ALA A 208 -13.80 -15.33 -5.95
N MET A 209 -13.93 -15.25 -7.28
CA MET A 209 -14.61 -14.19 -8.02
C MET A 209 -16.12 -14.43 -8.20
N ALA A 210 -16.67 -15.53 -7.68
CA ALA A 210 -18.07 -15.87 -7.87
C ALA A 210 -19.01 -14.91 -7.11
N ILE A 211 -19.99 -14.35 -7.83
CA ILE A 211 -21.10 -13.58 -7.24
C ILE A 211 -22.13 -14.56 -6.69
N LYS A 212 -22.49 -14.43 -5.41
CA LYS A 212 -23.44 -15.33 -4.73
C LYS A 212 -24.71 -14.59 -4.36
N GLY A 213 -25.87 -15.19 -4.64
CA GLY A 213 -27.15 -14.69 -4.16
C GLY A 213 -27.39 -15.05 -2.70
N ALA A 214 -27.95 -14.13 -1.94
CA ALA A 214 -28.36 -14.33 -0.55
C ALA A 214 -29.69 -13.62 -0.27
N ARG A 215 -30.32 -13.95 0.86
CA ARG A 215 -31.61 -13.36 1.26
C ARG A 215 -31.63 -12.98 2.73
N LEU A 216 -32.24 -11.83 3.02
CA LEU A 216 -32.53 -11.38 4.38
C LEU A 216 -33.79 -12.08 4.92
N PRO A 217 -33.86 -12.39 6.23
CA PRO A 217 -35.11 -12.82 6.86
C PRO A 217 -36.19 -11.76 6.71
N ASN A 218 -37.36 -12.14 6.19
CA ASN A 218 -38.46 -11.21 5.99
C ASN A 218 -39.27 -11.02 7.29
N LYS A 219 -39.08 -9.86 7.92
CA LYS A 219 -39.80 -9.36 9.09
C LYS A 219 -40.60 -8.08 8.76
N GLY A 220 -40.79 -7.78 7.48
CA GLY A 220 -41.48 -6.57 7.03
C GLY A 220 -40.63 -5.29 7.01
N GLN A 221 -39.29 -5.39 7.06
CA GLN A 221 -38.37 -4.25 7.09
C GLN A 221 -38.55 -3.28 5.91
N TYR A 222 -38.95 -3.79 4.75
CA TYR A 222 -39.15 -3.02 3.53
C TYR A 222 -40.64 -2.84 3.17
N ARG A 223 -41.55 -3.03 4.13
CA ARG A 223 -42.97 -2.69 3.94
C ARG A 223 -43.19 -1.20 4.19
N GLY A 224 -43.79 -0.50 3.23
CA GLY A 224 -44.09 0.93 3.35
C GLY A 224 -42.88 1.83 3.08
N ASN A 225 -42.83 2.99 3.75
CA ASN A 225 -41.87 4.06 3.48
C ASN A 225 -40.55 3.84 4.24
N TRP A 226 -39.72 2.93 3.76
CA TRP A 226 -38.42 2.59 4.39
C TRP A 226 -37.27 3.53 3.98
N LEU A 227 -37.49 4.42 3.00
CA LEU A 227 -36.59 5.52 2.68
C LEU A 227 -37.01 6.77 3.44
N ASN A 228 -36.05 7.56 3.91
CA ASN A 228 -36.28 8.74 4.73
C ASN A 228 -36.57 9.98 3.87
N GLU A 229 -37.84 10.29 3.62
CA GLU A 229 -38.26 11.47 2.84
C GLU A 229 -37.97 12.83 3.52
N LYS A 230 -37.48 12.85 4.78
CA LYS A 230 -36.97 14.09 5.39
C LYS A 230 -35.57 14.45 4.89
N ASP A 231 -34.82 13.47 4.40
CA ASP A 231 -33.56 13.68 3.69
C ASP A 231 -33.88 14.10 2.26
N SER A 232 -33.38 15.27 1.83
CA SER A 232 -33.70 15.83 0.52
C SER A 232 -33.24 14.95 -0.65
N LEU A 233 -32.15 14.20 -0.48
CA LEU A 233 -31.62 13.30 -1.49
C LEU A 233 -32.50 12.04 -1.61
N GLN A 234 -32.88 11.45 -0.47
CA GLN A 234 -33.78 10.29 -0.47
C GLN A 234 -35.19 10.67 -0.93
N LYS A 235 -35.68 11.87 -0.59
CA LYS A 235 -36.94 12.39 -1.11
C LYS A 235 -36.93 12.49 -2.64
N ALA A 236 -35.89 13.07 -3.23
CA ALA A 236 -35.75 13.15 -4.68
C ALA A 236 -35.74 11.75 -5.34
N TYR A 237 -35.08 10.77 -4.70
CA TYR A 237 -35.12 9.38 -5.17
C TYR A 237 -36.54 8.80 -5.15
N VAL A 238 -37.28 8.98 -4.04
CA VAL A 238 -38.66 8.50 -3.88
C VAL A 238 -39.60 9.15 -4.89
N GLU A 239 -39.46 10.44 -5.16
CA GLU A 239 -40.27 11.14 -6.17
C GLU A 239 -40.08 10.55 -7.57
N ALA A 240 -38.88 10.06 -7.90
CA ALA A 240 -38.57 9.48 -9.21
C ALA A 240 -38.84 7.96 -9.29
N ASN A 241 -38.68 7.21 -8.20
CA ASN A 241 -38.63 5.74 -8.21
C ASN A 241 -39.63 5.08 -7.23
N GLY A 242 -40.25 5.85 -6.35
CA GLY A 242 -40.97 5.35 -5.18
C GLY A 242 -40.04 4.72 -4.13
N HIS A 243 -40.63 4.01 -3.16
CA HIS A 243 -39.88 3.26 -2.13
C HIS A 243 -39.41 1.88 -2.64
N VAL A 244 -38.76 1.85 -3.80
CA VAL A 244 -38.37 0.62 -4.50
C VAL A 244 -36.93 0.74 -5.00
N ILE A 245 -36.09 -0.25 -4.70
CA ILE A 245 -34.72 -0.36 -5.24
C ILE A 245 -34.57 -1.45 -6.30
N ASN A 246 -35.38 -2.51 -6.21
CA ASN A 246 -35.38 -3.65 -7.12
C ASN A 246 -36.71 -4.42 -6.97
N LYS A 247 -36.89 -5.53 -7.69
CA LYS A 247 -38.12 -6.36 -7.61
C LYS A 247 -38.31 -7.05 -6.26
N ASP A 248 -37.22 -7.37 -5.56
CA ASP A 248 -37.25 -8.10 -4.29
C ASP A 248 -36.18 -7.55 -3.34
N PRO A 249 -36.55 -6.62 -2.43
CA PRO A 249 -35.59 -5.93 -1.57
C PRO A 249 -35.01 -6.83 -0.47
N TYR A 250 -35.50 -8.07 -0.33
CA TYR A 250 -34.92 -9.06 0.57
C TYR A 250 -33.80 -9.86 -0.09
N GLN A 251 -33.67 -9.81 -1.42
CA GLN A 251 -32.59 -10.46 -2.15
C GLN A 251 -31.41 -9.50 -2.33
N TYR A 252 -30.20 -10.00 -2.07
CA TYR A 252 -28.96 -9.27 -2.30
C TYR A 252 -27.88 -10.22 -2.84
N PHE A 253 -26.77 -9.64 -3.29
CA PHE A 253 -25.62 -10.37 -3.77
C PHE A 253 -24.41 -10.13 -2.86
N THR A 254 -23.55 -11.13 -2.77
CA THR A 254 -22.26 -11.04 -2.08
C THR A 254 -21.13 -11.40 -3.02
N ILE A 255 -19.99 -10.76 -2.79
CA ILE A 255 -18.69 -11.13 -3.33
C ILE A 255 -17.74 -11.35 -2.16
N THR A 256 -16.62 -12.03 -2.39
CA THR A 256 -15.58 -12.19 -1.36
C THR A 256 -14.75 -10.90 -1.25
N GLU A 257 -14.11 -10.68 -0.09
CA GLU A 257 -13.16 -9.57 0.09
C GLU A 257 -12.00 -9.66 -0.93
N SER A 258 -11.55 -10.88 -1.27
CA SER A 258 -10.53 -11.07 -2.31
C SER A 258 -11.02 -10.66 -3.71
N ALA A 259 -12.30 -10.84 -4.02
CA ALA A 259 -12.86 -10.36 -5.28
C ALA A 259 -12.95 -8.83 -5.31
N GLU A 260 -13.31 -8.20 -4.20
CA GLU A 260 -13.29 -6.73 -4.07
C GLU A 260 -11.87 -6.17 -4.24
N GLN A 261 -10.86 -6.81 -3.62
CA GLN A 261 -9.45 -6.44 -3.79
C GLN A 261 -9.00 -6.52 -5.25
N GLU A 262 -9.43 -7.54 -6.00
CA GLU A 262 -9.13 -7.61 -7.44
C GLU A 262 -9.84 -6.52 -8.24
N LEU A 263 -11.07 -6.16 -7.88
CA LEU A 263 -11.78 -5.04 -8.51
C LEU A 263 -11.05 -3.71 -8.26
N ILE A 264 -10.57 -3.46 -7.04
CA ILE A 264 -9.78 -2.27 -6.71
C ILE A 264 -8.50 -2.23 -7.55
N LYS A 265 -7.73 -3.33 -7.55
CA LYS A 265 -6.50 -3.47 -8.33
C LYS A 265 -6.76 -3.23 -9.82
N ALA A 266 -7.74 -3.92 -10.41
CA ALA A 266 -8.06 -3.78 -11.82
C ALA A 266 -8.55 -2.37 -12.18
N THR A 267 -9.33 -1.73 -11.31
CA THR A 267 -9.80 -0.35 -11.52
C THR A 267 -8.63 0.63 -11.57
N ASN A 268 -7.70 0.52 -10.61
CA ASN A 268 -6.52 1.38 -10.53
C ASN A 268 -5.55 1.14 -11.70
N GLU A 269 -5.39 -0.11 -12.13
CA GLU A 269 -4.56 -0.48 -13.28
C GLU A 269 -5.15 0.03 -14.60
N LEU A 270 -6.44 -0.26 -14.85
CA LEU A 270 -7.12 0.17 -16.06
C LEU A 270 -7.19 1.69 -16.16
N HIS A 271 -7.42 2.41 -15.06
CA HIS A 271 -7.42 3.87 -15.08
C HIS A 271 -6.10 4.44 -15.65
N LEU A 272 -4.95 3.93 -15.19
CA LEU A 272 -3.65 4.36 -15.70
C LEU A 272 -3.43 3.94 -17.16
N MET A 273 -3.85 2.74 -17.55
CA MET A 273 -3.79 2.30 -18.94
C MET A 273 -4.64 3.17 -19.87
N TYR A 274 -5.82 3.60 -19.44
CA TYR A 274 -6.69 4.51 -20.19
C TYR A 274 -6.11 5.93 -20.32
N LEU A 275 -5.33 6.40 -19.34
CA LEU A 275 -4.63 7.69 -19.45
C LEU A 275 -3.40 7.60 -20.36
N HIS A 276 -2.78 6.43 -20.46
CA HIS A 276 -1.62 6.18 -21.32
C HIS A 276 -1.96 6.01 -22.81
N ALA A 277 -3.13 5.42 -23.12
CA ALA A 277 -3.57 5.05 -24.47
C ALA A 277 -3.93 6.25 -25.35
#